data_AF-A0A957KBK6-F1
#
_entry.id   AF-A0A957KBK6-F1
#
_cell.length_a   1.000
_cell.length_b   1.000
_cell.length_c   1.000
_cell.angle_alpha   90.00
_cell.angle_beta   90.00
_cell.angle_gamma   90.00
#
_symmetry.space_group_name_H-M   'P 1'
#
loop_
_entity.id
_entity.type
_entity.pdbx_description
1 polymer ?
#
loop_
_entity_poly.entity_id
_entity_poly.type
_entity_poly.pdbx_seq_one_letter_code
_entity_poly.pdbx_strand_id
1 'polypeptide(L)'
;MSTFDKAHIDPNIRQYATRIKRGEIGRYVLLPGDPDRVGRIGNHLEEVVEVAFSREFRTITGRYKGITVSAMSTGIGCPSASIAVEELANAGATHFIRVGSTAAIQPHIKTGDIIINTAALRNDGTTRAYVPDNYPAVADHFLTHALI
;
A
#
# COMPACT_ATOMS: atom_id res chain seq x y z
N MET A 1 8.70 -8.53 29.54
CA MET A 1 8.41 -8.04 28.18
C MET A 1 7.03 -8.56 27.84
N SER A 2 5.99 -7.72 27.82
CA SER A 2 4.63 -8.20 27.51
C SER A 2 4.59 -8.67 26.06
N THR A 3 4.06 -9.86 25.83
CA THR A 3 3.81 -10.38 24.50
C THR A 3 2.75 -9.54 23.83
N PHE A 4 3.11 -8.85 22.74
CA PHE A 4 2.17 -8.12 21.90
C PHE A 4 1.42 -9.14 21.03
N ASP A 5 0.16 -9.41 21.35
CA ASP A 5 -0.69 -10.24 20.52
C ASP A 5 -1.13 -9.44 19.29
N LYS A 6 -0.65 -9.83 18.11
CA LYS A 6 -1.00 -9.19 16.84
C LYS A 6 -2.37 -9.62 16.31
N ALA A 7 -2.98 -10.68 16.86
CA ALA A 7 -4.31 -11.10 16.48
C ALA A 7 -5.40 -10.24 17.15
N HIS A 8 -5.08 -9.59 18.27
CA HIS A 8 -5.97 -8.64 18.93
C HIS A 8 -5.87 -7.25 18.29
N ILE A 9 -6.90 -6.87 17.53
CA ILE A 9 -6.99 -5.54 16.92
C ILE A 9 -7.66 -4.58 17.92
N ASP A 10 -6.86 -3.91 18.74
CA ASP A 10 -7.33 -2.77 19.55
C ASP A 10 -7.31 -1.49 18.69
N PRO A 11 -8.47 -0.87 18.42
CA PRO A 11 -8.55 0.35 17.60
C PRO A 11 -7.80 1.55 18.20
N ASN A 12 -7.48 1.51 19.50
CA ASN A 12 -6.76 2.57 20.20
C ASN A 12 -5.24 2.40 20.16
N ILE A 13 -4.75 1.22 19.76
CA ILE A 13 -3.32 0.93 19.69
C ILE A 13 -2.78 1.32 18.31
N ARG A 14 -1.69 2.11 18.31
CA ARG A 14 -0.96 2.41 17.08
C ARG A 14 -0.24 1.15 16.58
N GLN A 15 -0.32 0.93 15.28
CA GLN A 15 0.42 -0.10 14.58
C GLN A 15 1.93 0.08 14.82
N TYR A 16 2.66 -1.03 14.89
CA TYR A 16 4.02 -1.03 15.43
C TYR A 16 5.03 -0.39 14.47
N ALA A 17 4.97 -0.74 13.19
CA ALA A 17 5.93 -0.32 12.20
C ALA A 17 5.60 1.06 11.62
N THR A 18 4.34 1.26 11.25
CA THR A 18 3.81 2.41 10.50
C THR A 18 3.33 3.54 11.40
N ARG A 19 3.07 3.25 12.69
CA ARG A 19 2.56 4.20 13.70
C ARG A 19 1.20 4.81 13.40
N ILE A 20 0.42 4.26 12.46
CA ILE A 20 -0.98 4.65 12.23
C ILE A 20 -1.92 4.02 13.25
N LYS A 21 -3.14 4.53 13.38
CA LYS A 21 -4.25 3.83 14.07
C LYS A 21 -5.56 3.92 13.27
N ARG A 22 -6.55 3.13 13.68
CA ARG A 22 -7.89 3.15 13.08
C ARG A 22 -8.49 4.55 13.19
N GLY A 23 -9.13 5.00 12.11
CA GLY A 23 -9.73 6.33 12.02
C GLY A 23 -8.79 7.44 11.52
N GLU A 24 -7.48 7.19 11.42
CA GLU A 24 -6.52 8.14 10.82
C GLU A 24 -6.33 7.95 9.30
N ILE A 25 -6.78 6.82 8.76
CA ILE A 25 -6.63 6.43 7.36
C ILE A 25 -7.99 6.18 6.68
N GLY A 26 -8.02 6.34 5.36
CA GLY A 26 -9.18 6.02 4.52
C GLY A 26 -9.24 4.55 4.13
N ARG A 27 -10.39 4.13 3.57
CA ARG A 27 -10.56 2.76 3.06
C ARG A 27 -9.71 2.45 1.82
N TYR A 28 -9.38 3.49 1.05
CA TYR A 28 -8.63 3.42 -0.20
C TYR A 28 -7.22 3.97 0.03
N VAL A 29 -6.21 3.16 -0.25
CA VAL A 29 -4.81 3.50 0.05
C VAL A 29 -3.94 3.32 -1.19
N LEU A 30 -3.23 4.39 -1.56
CA LEU A 30 -2.19 4.36 -2.58
C LEU A 30 -0.85 3.98 -1.94
N LEU A 31 -0.14 3.02 -2.54
CA LEU A 31 1.08 2.44 -1.98
C LEU A 31 2.30 2.73 -2.86
N PRO A 32 2.87 3.95 -2.85
CA PRO A 32 4.17 4.18 -3.45
C PRO A 32 5.28 3.39 -2.73
N GLY A 33 6.40 3.13 -3.42
CA GLY A 33 7.60 2.59 -2.75
C GLY A 33 8.35 3.69 -1.99
N ASP A 34 8.62 4.79 -2.68
CA ASP A 34 9.41 5.92 -2.21
C ASP A 34 8.59 6.88 -1.30
N PRO A 35 9.05 7.20 -0.07
CA PRO A 35 8.47 8.23 0.79
C PRO A 35 8.27 9.59 0.13
N ASP A 36 9.13 10.00 -0.80
CA ASP A 36 9.01 11.30 -1.47
C ASP A 36 7.82 11.32 -2.44
N ARG A 37 7.44 10.16 -2.98
CA ARG A 37 6.26 10.03 -3.85
C ARG A 37 4.96 10.21 -3.09
N VAL A 38 4.95 10.02 -1.77
CA VAL A 38 3.77 10.31 -0.91
C VAL A 38 3.40 11.79 -0.99
N GLY A 39 4.38 12.69 -0.92
CA GLY A 39 4.14 14.13 -1.06
C GLY A 39 3.60 14.51 -2.44
N ARG A 40 4.11 13.87 -3.51
CA ARG A 40 3.60 14.09 -4.88
C ARG A 40 2.14 13.66 -5.03
N ILE A 41 1.75 12.55 -4.41
CA ILE A 41 0.34 12.11 -4.36
C ILE A 41 -0.49 13.14 -3.57
N GLY A 42 0.02 13.65 -2.46
CA GLY A 42 -0.64 14.67 -1.65
C GLY A 42 -1.02 15.92 -2.43
N ASN A 43 -0.23 16.33 -3.43
CA ASN A 43 -0.56 17.48 -4.29
C ASN A 43 -1.85 17.30 -5.10
N HIS A 44 -2.40 16.09 -5.20
CA HIS A 44 -3.64 15.78 -5.89
C HIS A 44 -4.84 15.61 -4.93
N LEU A 45 -4.64 15.83 -3.63
CA LEU A 45 -5.65 15.66 -2.59
C LEU A 45 -6.00 17.02 -1.95
N GLU A 46 -7.22 17.10 -1.44
CA GLU A 46 -7.73 18.19 -0.60
C GLU A 46 -7.53 17.83 0.87
N GLU A 47 -7.47 18.83 1.76
CA GLU A 47 -7.44 18.63 3.23
C GLU A 47 -6.36 17.65 3.71
N VAL A 48 -5.17 17.72 3.11
CA VAL A 48 -4.10 16.75 3.38
C VAL A 48 -3.51 16.94 4.78
N VAL A 49 -3.43 15.84 5.52
CA VAL A 49 -2.75 15.74 6.81
C VAL A 49 -1.67 14.65 6.75
N GLU A 50 -0.49 14.95 7.30
CA GLU A 50 0.52 13.94 7.56
C GLU A 50 0.13 13.18 8.83
N VAL A 51 -0.11 11.87 8.68
CA VAL A 51 -0.58 11.01 9.77
C VAL A 51 0.59 10.51 10.61
N ALA A 52 1.61 10.01 9.94
CA ALA A 52 2.80 9.45 10.56
C ALA A 52 3.95 9.38 9.56
N PHE A 53 5.18 9.45 10.08
CA PHE A 53 6.37 9.06 9.34
C PHE A 53 7.27 8.22 10.25
N SER A 54 7.35 6.92 9.99
CA SER A 54 8.17 5.99 10.77
C SER A 54 8.93 5.05 9.86
N ARG A 55 10.26 5.01 10.00
CA ARG A 55 11.15 4.25 9.11
C ARG A 55 10.89 4.64 7.64
N GLU A 56 10.61 3.68 6.76
CA GLU A 56 10.22 3.90 5.37
C GLU A 56 8.72 4.21 5.16
N PHE A 57 7.90 4.19 6.21
CA PHE A 57 6.44 4.35 6.14
C PHE A 57 6.03 5.80 6.42
N ARG A 58 5.98 6.61 5.36
CA ARG A 58 5.39 7.95 5.38
C ARG A 58 3.94 7.85 4.95
N THR A 59 3.03 8.34 5.78
CA THR A 59 1.58 8.24 5.57
C THR A 59 0.92 9.60 5.58
N ILE A 60 0.14 9.88 4.54
CA ILE A 60 -0.78 11.03 4.49
C ILE A 60 -2.21 10.54 4.29
N THR A 61 -3.16 11.36 4.74
CA THR A 61 -4.59 11.19 4.46
C THR A 61 -5.14 12.51 3.95
N GLY A 62 -6.02 12.47 2.96
CA GLY A 62 -6.72 13.65 2.45
C GLY A 62 -8.04 13.24 1.80
N ARG A 63 -8.64 14.14 1.03
CA ARG A 63 -9.86 13.89 0.26
C ARG A 63 -9.60 14.00 -1.24
N TYR A 64 -10.21 13.09 -1.99
CA TYR A 64 -10.25 13.15 -3.45
C TYR A 64 -11.70 13.02 -3.88
N LYS A 65 -12.27 14.06 -4.50
CA LYS A 65 -13.68 14.07 -4.96
C LYS A 65 -14.67 13.65 -3.85
N GLY A 66 -14.48 14.16 -2.64
CA GLY A 66 -15.33 13.85 -1.48
C GLY A 66 -15.12 12.48 -0.84
N ILE A 67 -14.10 11.71 -1.26
CA ILE A 67 -13.75 10.39 -0.70
C ILE A 67 -12.45 10.53 0.10
N THR A 68 -12.39 9.93 1.28
CA THR A 68 -11.16 9.89 2.09
C THR A 68 -10.20 8.87 1.49
N VAL A 69 -9.02 9.36 1.10
CA VAL A 69 -7.94 8.57 0.47
C VAL A 69 -6.66 8.77 1.28
N SER A 70 -5.93 7.68 1.50
CA SER A 70 -4.60 7.73 2.12
C SER A 70 -3.52 7.34 1.12
N ALA A 71 -2.30 7.78 1.38
CA ALA A 71 -1.12 7.28 0.69
C ALA A 71 -0.05 6.92 1.71
N MET A 72 0.53 5.74 1.58
CA MET A 72 1.60 5.24 2.46
C MET A 72 2.76 4.69 1.64
N SER A 73 3.98 5.18 1.88
CA SER A 73 5.17 4.55 1.30
C SER A 73 5.46 3.20 1.92
N THR A 74 5.94 2.26 1.10
CA THR A 74 6.21 0.88 1.53
C THR A 74 7.69 0.55 1.63
N GLY A 75 8.58 1.45 1.18
CA GLY A 75 9.97 1.09 0.88
C GLY A 75 10.10 0.12 -0.30
N ILE A 76 11.29 -0.47 -0.43
CA ILE A 76 11.64 -1.43 -1.49
C ILE A 76 11.54 -2.85 -0.95
N GLY A 77 10.87 -3.72 -1.72
CA GLY A 77 10.80 -5.16 -1.46
C GLY A 77 9.47 -5.62 -0.88
N CYS A 78 9.18 -6.90 -1.06
CA CYS A 78 7.98 -7.54 -0.54
C CYS A 78 7.88 -7.56 1.00
N PRO A 79 8.98 -7.72 1.78
CA PRO A 79 8.87 -7.77 3.25
C PRO A 79 8.36 -6.47 3.89
N SER A 80 8.84 -5.31 3.45
CA SER A 80 8.37 -4.02 3.97
C SER A 80 6.96 -3.69 3.45
N ALA A 81 6.68 -4.03 2.19
CA ALA A 81 5.34 -3.88 1.62
C ALA A 81 4.29 -4.72 2.34
N SER A 82 4.60 -5.95 2.75
CA SER A 82 3.66 -6.78 3.51
C SER A 82 3.37 -6.18 4.89
N ILE A 83 4.37 -5.63 5.58
CA ILE A 83 4.16 -4.92 6.85
C ILE A 83 3.19 -3.74 6.67
N ALA A 84 3.37 -2.93 5.64
CA ALA A 84 2.49 -1.81 5.34
C ALA A 84 1.04 -2.28 5.10
N VAL A 85 0.85 -3.30 4.26
CA VAL A 85 -0.48 -3.83 3.92
C VAL A 85 -1.19 -4.41 5.14
N GLU A 86 -0.49 -5.20 5.96
CA GLU A 86 -1.05 -5.79 7.18
C GLU A 86 -1.49 -4.73 8.19
N GLU A 87 -0.62 -3.75 8.48
CA GLU A 87 -0.92 -2.71 9.46
C GLU A 87 -2.01 -1.74 8.96
N LEU A 88 -2.05 -1.45 7.66
CA LEU A 88 -3.15 -0.70 7.05
C LEU A 88 -4.47 -1.46 7.10
N ALA A 89 -4.46 -2.77 6.81
CA ALA A 89 -5.65 -3.61 6.90
C ALA A 89 -6.19 -3.65 8.34
N ASN A 90 -5.32 -3.80 9.34
CA ASN A 90 -5.67 -3.70 10.75
C ASN A 90 -6.25 -2.32 11.13
N ALA A 91 -5.77 -1.25 10.47
CA ALA A 91 -6.30 0.10 10.64
C ALA A 91 -7.61 0.37 9.87
N GLY A 92 -8.12 -0.59 9.09
CA GLY A 92 -9.40 -0.53 8.39
C GLY A 92 -9.34 -0.21 6.89
N ALA A 93 -8.15 -0.20 6.28
CA ALA A 93 -8.02 -0.14 4.84
C ALA A 93 -8.55 -1.43 4.20
N THR A 94 -9.19 -1.30 3.03
CA THR A 94 -9.80 -2.43 2.31
C THR A 94 -9.40 -2.49 0.84
N HIS A 95 -8.90 -1.38 0.29
CA HIS A 95 -8.55 -1.25 -1.12
C HIS A 95 -7.14 -0.68 -1.23
N PHE A 96 -6.27 -1.39 -1.93
CA PHE A 96 -4.86 -1.04 -2.08
C PHE A 96 -4.49 -0.94 -3.55
N ILE A 97 -3.85 0.17 -3.94
CA ILE A 97 -3.32 0.35 -5.29
C ILE A 97 -1.85 0.71 -5.18
N ARG A 98 -0.97 -0.16 -5.67
CA ARG A 98 0.47 0.11 -5.71
C ARG A 98 0.82 1.04 -6.87
N VAL A 99 1.41 2.19 -6.54
CA VAL A 99 1.87 3.20 -7.52
C VAL A 99 3.38 3.14 -7.63
N GLY A 100 3.84 2.21 -8.48
CA GLY A 100 5.24 1.83 -8.61
C GLY A 100 5.95 2.41 -9.83
N SER A 101 7.20 2.02 -9.97
CA SER A 101 7.97 2.13 -11.21
C SER A 101 8.36 0.70 -11.59
N THR A 102 8.43 0.40 -12.89
CA THR A 102 8.78 -0.93 -13.39
C THR A 102 9.60 -0.81 -14.68
N ALA A 103 10.38 -1.84 -14.96
CA ALA A 103 11.08 -1.97 -16.23
C ALA A 103 10.20 -2.72 -17.23
N ALA A 104 10.23 -2.29 -18.49
CA ALA A 104 9.58 -2.99 -19.58
C ALA A 104 10.34 -4.28 -19.93
N ILE A 105 9.59 -5.35 -20.20
CA ILE A 105 10.12 -6.61 -20.75
C ILE A 105 9.63 -6.87 -22.18
N GLN A 106 8.84 -5.95 -22.73
CA GLN A 106 8.31 -6.00 -24.09
C GLN A 106 8.88 -4.82 -24.89
N PRO A 107 9.39 -5.04 -26.12
CA PRO A 107 10.14 -4.04 -26.87
C PRO A 107 9.31 -2.82 -27.31
N HIS A 108 7.99 -2.95 -27.36
CA HIS A 108 7.10 -1.87 -27.78
C HIS A 108 6.72 -0.90 -26.63
N ILE A 109 7.02 -1.26 -25.37
CA ILE A 109 6.71 -0.43 -24.20
C ILE A 109 7.86 0.55 -23.98
N LYS A 110 7.55 1.84 -23.94
CA LYS A 110 8.51 2.96 -23.83
C LYS A 110 8.52 3.54 -22.42
N THR A 111 9.59 4.26 -22.09
CA THR A 111 9.65 5.06 -20.86
C THR A 111 8.52 6.08 -20.85
N GLY A 112 7.73 6.10 -19.77
CA GLY A 112 6.56 6.96 -19.62
C GLY A 112 5.23 6.24 -19.88
N ASP A 113 5.24 5.07 -20.52
CA ASP A 113 4.04 4.25 -20.66
C ASP A 113 3.57 3.74 -19.29
N ILE A 114 2.25 3.65 -19.13
CA ILE A 114 1.60 3.14 -17.92
C ILE A 114 1.32 1.66 -18.10
N ILE A 115 1.71 0.86 -17.12
CA ILE A 115 1.43 -0.58 -17.08
C ILE A 115 0.46 -0.85 -15.92
N ILE A 116 -0.63 -1.54 -16.23
CA ILE A 116 -1.60 -2.04 -15.25
C ILE A 116 -1.42 -3.56 -15.17
N ASN A 117 -0.89 -4.04 -14.05
CA ASN A 117 -0.66 -5.46 -13.82
C ASN A 117 -1.98 -6.16 -13.45
N THR A 118 -2.40 -7.14 -14.25
CA THR A 118 -3.49 -8.06 -13.92
C THR A 118 -3.02 -9.21 -13.01
N ALA A 119 -1.73 -9.54 -13.07
CA ALA A 119 -1.06 -10.56 -12.26
C ALA A 119 0.43 -10.27 -12.11
N ALA A 120 1.09 -11.00 -11.21
CA ALA A 120 2.54 -10.96 -11.03
C ALA A 120 3.14 -12.38 -10.88
N LEU A 121 4.35 -12.57 -11.40
CA LEU A 121 5.14 -13.76 -11.09
C LEU A 121 5.63 -13.68 -9.64
N ARG A 122 5.29 -14.68 -8.84
CA ARG A 122 5.70 -14.79 -7.42
C ARG A 122 7.14 -15.28 -7.27
N ASN A 123 8.08 -14.52 -7.81
CA ASN A 123 9.51 -14.78 -7.66
C ASN A 123 10.08 -14.01 -6.45
N ASP A 124 9.45 -14.16 -5.29
CA ASP A 124 9.81 -13.50 -4.04
C ASP A 124 9.80 -14.47 -2.86
N GLY A 125 10.43 -14.10 -1.75
CA GLY A 125 10.45 -14.92 -0.52
C GLY A 125 9.29 -14.65 0.44
N THR A 126 8.65 -13.48 0.35
CA THR A 126 7.61 -13.05 1.28
C THR A 126 6.32 -13.81 1.05
N THR A 127 5.83 -13.91 -0.19
CA THR A 127 4.55 -14.55 -0.48
C THR A 127 4.53 -16.05 -0.12
N ARG A 128 5.69 -16.70 -0.09
CA ARG A 128 5.84 -18.10 0.39
C ARG A 128 5.50 -18.27 1.87
N ALA A 129 5.67 -17.21 2.67
CA ALA A 129 5.26 -17.22 4.07
C ALA A 129 3.74 -17.08 4.24
N TYR A 130 3.01 -16.71 3.19
CA TYR A 130 1.57 -16.45 3.20
C TYR A 130 0.75 -17.57 2.58
N VAL A 131 1.18 -18.06 1.41
CA VAL A 131 0.40 -19.00 0.59
C VAL A 131 1.33 -19.99 -0.14
N PRO A 132 0.84 -21.20 -0.48
CA PRO A 132 1.61 -22.21 -1.22
C PRO A 132 2.16 -21.68 -2.55
N ASP A 133 3.27 -22.22 -3.05
CA ASP A 133 3.96 -21.72 -4.25
C ASP A 133 3.08 -21.63 -5.52
N ASN A 134 2.08 -22.50 -5.64
CA ASN A 134 1.17 -22.54 -6.78
C ASN A 134 -0.03 -21.58 -6.67
N TYR A 135 -0.18 -20.85 -5.56
CA TYR A 135 -1.25 -19.86 -5.40
C TYR A 135 -1.00 -18.66 -6.34
N PRO A 136 -1.97 -18.24 -7.17
CA PRO A 136 -1.74 -17.18 -8.14
C PRO A 136 -1.73 -15.78 -7.48
N ALA A 137 -0.76 -14.93 -7.81
CA ALA A 137 -0.81 -13.51 -7.46
C ALA A 137 -1.55 -12.74 -8.55
N VAL A 138 -2.87 -12.67 -8.41
CA VAL A 138 -3.79 -11.96 -9.31
C VAL A 138 -4.36 -10.71 -8.65
N ALA A 139 -4.52 -9.64 -9.43
CA ALA A 139 -5.16 -8.42 -8.95
C ALA A 139 -6.68 -8.61 -8.83
N ASP A 140 -7.32 -7.79 -8.00
CA ASP A 140 -8.78 -7.74 -7.92
C ASP A 140 -9.37 -7.27 -9.26
N HIS A 141 -10.37 -8.02 -9.75
CA HIS A 141 -10.98 -7.79 -11.06
C HIS A 141 -11.59 -6.39 -11.19
N PHE A 142 -12.35 -5.93 -10.20
CA PHE A 142 -13.05 -4.65 -10.27
C PHE A 142 -12.09 -3.47 -10.15
N LEU A 143 -11.06 -3.58 -9.32
CA LEU A 143 -10.03 -2.56 -9.19
C LEU A 143 -9.19 -2.46 -10.47
N THR A 144 -8.86 -3.59 -11.10
CA THR A 144 -8.17 -3.57 -12.39
C THR A 144 -9.01 -2.88 -13.46
N HIS A 145 -10.30 -3.21 -13.56
CA HIS A 145 -11.19 -2.55 -14.53
C HIS A 145 -11.38 -1.06 -14.29
N ALA A 146 -11.32 -0.60 -13.03
CA ALA A 146 -11.42 0.82 -12.72
C ALA A 146 -10.21 1.65 -13.17
N LEU A 147 -9.10 1.00 -13.56
CA LEU A 147 -7.87 1.65 -14.01
C LEU A 147 -7.71 1.69 -15.55
N ILE A 148 -8.54 0.94 -16.28
CA ILE A 148 -8.45 0.75 -17.74
C ILE A 148 -9.46 1.65 -18.47
#